data_AF-A0A409X8C3-F1
#
_entry.id   AF-A0A409X8C3-F1
#
_cell.length_a   1.000
_cell.length_b   1.000
_cell.length_c   1.000
_cell.angle_alpha   90.00
_cell.angle_beta   90.00
_cell.angle_gamma   90.00
#
_symmetry.space_group_name_H-M   'P 1'
#
loop_
_entity.id
_entity.type
_entity.pdbx_description
1 polymer ?
#
loop_
_entity_poly.entity_id
_entity_poly.type
_entity_poly.pdbx_seq_one_letter_code
_entity_poly.pdbx_strand_id
1 'polypeptide(L)'
;MLLAVPRDASPAILKSAYHRALLQSHPDKRTTHSPATVTDIELIKEAYAVLSDSELRAAHNAQLDQRSLTTAPRPAQVVSLEEFEDENPPDAPEDTDEGPWKYPCRCGGWYRITTSLMEKGDHLIACNSCSEVVWVGYELVDCET
;
A
#
# COMPACT_ATOMS: atom_id res chain seq x y z
N MET A 1 1.08 -12.80 3.30
CA MET A 1 2.15 -13.10 4.27
C MET A 1 2.01 -14.54 4.71
N LEU A 2 3.00 -15.40 4.45
CA LEU A 2 2.89 -16.87 4.50
C LEU A 2 2.53 -17.43 5.89
N LEU A 3 3.06 -16.84 6.97
CA LEU A 3 2.77 -17.24 8.35
C LEU A 3 1.64 -16.42 9.02
N ALA A 4 0.98 -15.51 8.29
CA ALA A 4 -0.09 -14.65 8.81
C ALA A 4 0.25 -13.94 10.14
N VAL A 5 1.51 -13.57 10.34
CA VAL A 5 2.00 -12.83 11.52
C VAL A 5 2.30 -11.37 11.17
N PRO A 6 2.19 -10.41 12.10
CA PRO A 6 2.60 -9.02 11.85
C PRO A 6 4.12 -8.88 11.62
N ARG A 7 4.53 -7.79 10.95
CA ARG A 7 5.94 -7.49 10.63
C ARG A 7 6.84 -7.33 11.85
N ASP A 8 6.25 -7.06 13.02
CA ASP A 8 6.91 -6.89 14.33
C ASP A 8 6.58 -8.03 15.31
N ALA A 9 6.10 -9.17 14.81
CA ALA A 9 5.82 -10.34 15.65
C ALA A 9 7.05 -10.78 16.46
N SER A 10 6.85 -11.02 17.75
CA SER A 10 7.86 -11.58 18.65
C SER A 10 8.22 -13.03 18.26
N PRO A 11 9.42 -13.53 18.63
CA PRO A 11 9.83 -14.89 18.29
C PRO A 11 8.89 -15.97 18.84
N ALA A 12 8.24 -15.70 19.98
CA ALA A 12 7.22 -16.59 20.55
C ALA A 12 5.99 -16.74 19.65
N ILE A 13 5.52 -15.63 19.06
CA ILE A 13 4.39 -15.61 18.12
C ILE A 13 4.79 -16.24 16.78
N LEU A 14 6.02 -16.00 16.33
CA LEU A 14 6.55 -16.62 15.11
C LEU A 14 6.56 -18.15 15.22
N LYS A 15 7.04 -18.67 16.37
CA LYS A 15 7.13 -20.11 16.64
C LYS A 15 5.76 -20.77 16.73
N SER A 16 4.79 -20.13 17.38
CA SER A 16 3.43 -20.67 17.47
C SER A 16 2.72 -20.67 16.11
N ALA A 17 2.92 -19.61 15.30
CA ALA A 17 2.40 -19.53 13.94
C ALA A 17 3.03 -20.60 13.02
N TYR A 18 4.34 -20.81 13.11
CA TYR A 18 5.05 -21.87 12.39
C TYR A 18 4.49 -23.26 12.72
N HIS A 19 4.31 -23.56 14.00
CA HIS A 19 3.75 -24.85 14.43
C HIS A 19 2.31 -25.05 13.92
N ARG A 20 1.48 -23.99 13.97
CA ARG A 20 0.12 -24.02 13.40
C ARG A 20 0.12 -24.26 11.89
N ALA A 21 0.99 -23.57 11.15
CA ALA A 21 1.08 -23.71 9.69
C ALA A 21 1.51 -25.12 9.30
N LEU A 22 2.50 -25.71 9.99
CA LEU A 22 2.91 -27.09 9.77
C LEU A 22 1.77 -28.09 9.99
N LEU A 23 1.02 -27.96 11.09
CA LEU A 23 -0.11 -28.84 11.40
C LEU A 23 -1.23 -28.77 10.35
N GLN A 24 -1.44 -27.61 9.73
CA GLN A 24 -2.42 -27.43 8.65
C GLN A 24 -1.92 -28.01 7.32
N SER A 25 -0.62 -27.91 7.05
CA SER A 25 0.00 -28.45 5.83
C SER A 25 0.27 -29.96 5.86
N HIS A 26 0.03 -30.63 7.01
CA HIS A 26 0.35 -32.05 7.18
C HIS A 26 -0.52 -32.95 6.29
N PRO A 27 0.07 -33.90 5.54
CA PRO A 27 -0.65 -34.73 4.58
C PRO A 27 -1.72 -35.64 5.19
N ASP A 28 -1.61 -35.99 6.47
CA ASP A 28 -2.57 -36.83 7.20
C ASP A 28 -3.94 -36.15 7.44
N LYS A 29 -4.01 -34.82 7.32
CA LYS A 29 -5.27 -34.05 7.38
C LYS A 29 -5.82 -33.67 5.99
N ARG A 30 -5.18 -34.11 4.90
CA ARG A 30 -5.64 -33.86 3.53
C ARG A 30 -6.86 -34.73 3.23
N THR A 31 -8.02 -34.27 3.66
CA THR A 31 -9.27 -34.72 3.03
C THR A 31 -9.25 -34.28 1.57
N THR A 32 -9.51 -35.23 0.68
CA THR A 32 -9.14 -35.25 -0.75
C THR A 32 -9.89 -34.25 -1.64
N HIS A 33 -10.38 -33.12 -1.12
CA HIS A 33 -11.29 -32.24 -1.87
C HIS A 33 -11.24 -30.75 -1.52
N SER A 34 -10.11 -30.21 -1.04
CA SER A 34 -9.95 -28.75 -0.93
C SER A 34 -8.80 -28.24 -1.80
N PRO A 35 -9.07 -27.35 -2.78
CA PRO A 35 -8.05 -26.57 -3.49
C PRO A 35 -7.45 -25.47 -2.59
N ALA A 36 -7.52 -25.63 -1.27
CA ALA A 36 -7.03 -24.68 -0.30
C ALA A 36 -5.51 -24.81 -0.22
N THR A 37 -4.81 -23.94 -0.96
CA THR A 37 -3.42 -23.54 -0.71
C THR A 37 -2.49 -24.70 -0.37
N VAL A 38 -1.97 -25.36 -1.40
CA VAL A 38 -0.76 -26.18 -1.28
C VAL A 38 0.38 -25.25 -0.89
N THR A 39 0.47 -24.95 0.40
CA THR A 39 1.64 -24.25 0.95
C THR A 39 2.66 -25.32 1.22
N ASP A 40 3.70 -25.39 0.38
CA ASP A 40 4.76 -26.35 0.56
C ASP A 40 5.38 -26.21 1.95
N ILE A 41 5.51 -27.35 2.63
CA ILE A 41 6.12 -27.43 3.97
C ILE A 41 7.55 -26.84 3.94
N GLU A 42 8.22 -26.94 2.80
CA GLU A 42 9.54 -26.34 2.55
C GLU A 42 9.49 -24.81 2.61
N LEU A 43 8.50 -24.17 2.00
CA LEU A 43 8.32 -22.71 2.06
C LEU A 43 8.02 -22.24 3.50
N ILE A 44 7.27 -23.03 4.27
CA ILE A 44 6.99 -22.71 5.69
C ILE A 44 8.28 -22.76 6.52
N LYS A 45 9.15 -23.75 6.27
CA LYS A 45 10.46 -23.88 6.94
C LYS A 45 11.40 -22.74 6.57
N GLU A 46 11.49 -22.42 5.28
CA GLU A 46 12.34 -21.33 4.79
C GLU A 46 11.89 -19.99 5.36
N ALA A 47 10.58 -19.70 5.33
CA ALA A 47 10.04 -18.47 5.89
C ALA A 47 10.30 -18.36 7.39
N TYR A 48 10.19 -19.45 8.16
CA TYR A 48 10.55 -19.44 9.58
C TYR A 48 12.05 -19.19 9.78
N ALA A 49 12.93 -19.83 9.00
CA ALA A 49 14.37 -19.64 9.10
C ALA A 49 14.75 -18.16 8.91
N VAL A 50 14.24 -17.53 7.84
CA VAL A 50 14.50 -16.11 7.54
C VAL A 50 13.89 -15.19 8.61
N LEU A 51 12.68 -15.46 9.08
CA LEU A 51 11.99 -14.57 10.04
C LEU A 51 12.42 -14.76 11.51
N SER A 52 13.06 -15.90 11.83
CA SER A 52 13.55 -16.22 13.17
C SER A 52 14.84 -15.49 13.53
N ASP A 53 15.64 -15.17 12.53
CA ASP A 53 16.88 -14.41 12.67
C ASP A 53 16.61 -12.91 12.47
N SER A 54 17.05 -12.07 13.39
CA SER A 54 16.78 -10.62 13.34
C SER A 54 17.48 -9.93 12.17
N GLU A 55 18.69 -10.34 11.80
CA GLU A 55 19.42 -9.74 10.68
C GLU A 55 18.81 -10.16 9.34
N LEU A 56 18.50 -11.45 9.18
CA LEU A 56 17.84 -11.94 7.95
C LEU A 56 16.45 -11.34 7.78
N ARG A 57 15.69 -11.18 8.87
CA ARG A 57 14.39 -10.51 8.86
C ARG A 57 14.51 -9.05 8.47
N ALA A 58 15.50 -8.34 9.00
CA ALA A 58 15.74 -6.94 8.64
C ALA A 58 16.12 -6.79 7.15
N ALA A 59 17.03 -7.64 6.66
CA ALA A 59 17.43 -7.67 5.26
C ALA A 59 16.25 -7.98 4.33
N HIS A 60 15.44 -8.99 4.65
CA HIS A 60 14.25 -9.34 3.88
C HIS A 60 13.21 -8.20 3.88
N ASN A 61 12.99 -7.55 5.04
CA ASN A 61 12.10 -6.40 5.13
C ASN A 61 12.60 -5.22 4.28
N ALA A 62 13.91 -4.96 4.28
CA ALA A 62 14.52 -3.92 3.44
C ALA A 62 14.36 -4.23 1.94
N GLN A 63 14.50 -5.49 1.53
CA GLN A 63 14.27 -5.89 0.13
C GLN A 63 12.81 -5.70 -0.30
N LEU A 64 11.85 -5.93 0.60
CA LEU A 64 10.43 -5.65 0.32
C LEU A 64 10.18 -4.16 0.15
N ASP A 65 10.79 -3.33 0.99
CA ASP A 65 10.70 -1.87 0.92
C ASP A 65 11.27 -1.34 -0.40
N GLN A 66 12.47 -1.80 -0.78
CA GLN A 66 13.09 -1.46 -2.06
C GLN A 66 12.23 -1.87 -3.27
N ARG A 67 11.61 -3.06 -3.25
CA ARG A 67 10.69 -3.47 -4.33
C ARG A 67 9.44 -2.59 -4.39
N SER A 68 8.89 -2.21 -3.25
CA SER A 68 7.77 -1.26 -3.17
C SER A 68 8.14 0.12 -3.72
N LEU A 69 9.39 0.58 -3.55
CA LEU A 69 9.87 1.84 -4.12
C LEU A 69 10.08 1.78 -5.65
N THR A 70 10.52 0.64 -6.19
CA THR A 70 10.78 0.49 -7.64
C THR A 70 9.52 0.25 -8.48
N THR A 71 8.42 -0.16 -7.85
CA THR A 71 7.15 -0.35 -8.55
C THR A 71 6.29 0.87 -8.25
N ALA A 72 6.29 1.85 -9.15
CA ALA A 72 5.36 2.97 -9.06
C ALA A 72 3.94 2.41 -8.81
N PRO A 73 3.26 2.83 -7.74
CA PRO A 73 1.95 2.30 -7.42
C PRO A 73 1.02 2.55 -8.61
N ARG A 74 0.37 1.51 -9.12
CA ARG A 74 -0.63 1.70 -10.18
C ARG A 74 -1.81 2.44 -9.56
N PRO A 75 -2.23 3.60 -10.11
CA PRO A 75 -3.36 4.34 -9.57
C PRO A 75 -4.62 3.48 -9.69
N ALA A 76 -5.43 3.45 -8.62
CA ALA A 76 -6.71 2.77 -8.60
C ALA A 76 -7.71 3.45 -9.55
N GLN A 77 -7.57 4.77 -9.71
CA GLN A 77 -8.39 5.62 -10.55
C GLN A 77 -7.59 6.84 -11.01
N VAL A 78 -7.93 7.35 -12.19
CA VAL A 78 -7.54 8.69 -12.67
C VAL A 78 -8.74 9.61 -12.43
N VAL A 79 -8.54 10.70 -11.72
CA VAL A 79 -9.58 11.68 -11.33
C VAL A 79 -9.13 13.04 -11.82
N SER A 80 -10.03 13.80 -12.43
CA SER A 80 -9.70 15.15 -12.89
C SER A 80 -9.67 16.13 -11.72
N LEU A 81 -8.78 17.13 -11.74
CA LEU A 81 -8.63 18.11 -10.66
C LEU A 81 -9.93 18.89 -10.40
N GLU A 82 -10.71 19.15 -11.44
CA GLU A 82 -12.04 19.76 -11.37
C GLU A 82 -13.06 18.98 -10.51
N GLU A 83 -12.86 17.67 -10.33
CA GLU A 83 -13.69 16.86 -9.45
C GLU A 83 -13.32 17.04 -7.96
N PHE A 84 -12.18 17.68 -7.68
CA PHE A 84 -11.76 17.94 -6.32
C PHE A 84 -12.42 19.22 -5.79
N GLU A 85 -12.75 19.20 -4.51
CA GLU A 85 -13.24 20.37 -3.80
C GLU A 85 -12.06 21.20 -3.33
N ASP A 86 -12.01 22.47 -3.71
CA ASP A 86 -11.05 23.43 -3.18
C ASP A 86 -11.36 23.73 -1.69
N GLU A 87 -10.35 23.64 -0.82
CA GLU A 87 -10.51 23.94 0.61
C GLU A 87 -10.24 25.41 0.96
N ASN A 88 -9.84 26.26 0.01
CA ASN A 88 -9.65 27.66 0.30
C ASN A 88 -10.99 28.38 0.46
N PRO A 89 -11.04 29.41 1.32
CA PRO A 89 -12.20 30.26 1.40
C PRO A 89 -12.43 30.95 0.03
N PRO A 90 -13.69 31.14 -0.38
CA PRO A 90 -14.03 31.79 -1.65
C PRO A 90 -13.58 33.25 -1.73
N ASP A 91 -13.25 33.86 -0.59
CA ASP A 91 -12.72 35.22 -0.46
C ASP A 91 -11.19 35.26 -0.28
N ALA A 92 -10.48 34.16 -0.58
CA ALA A 92 -9.02 34.16 -0.56
C ALA A 92 -8.48 35.19 -1.57
N PRO A 93 -7.47 36.00 -1.19
CA PRO A 93 -6.86 36.92 -2.14
C PRO A 93 -6.25 36.15 -3.32
N GLU A 94 -6.30 36.74 -4.52
CA GLU A 94 -5.79 36.16 -5.78
C GLU A 94 -4.28 35.83 -5.73
N ASP A 95 -3.54 36.37 -4.76
CA ASP A 95 -2.13 36.03 -4.46
C ASP A 95 -1.95 34.79 -3.57
N THR A 96 -3.04 34.14 -3.14
CA THR A 96 -2.99 32.90 -2.36
C THR A 96 -2.84 31.73 -3.31
N ASP A 97 -1.88 30.86 -3.02
CA ASP A 97 -1.66 29.59 -3.72
C ASP A 97 -2.98 28.83 -3.89
N GLU A 98 -3.35 28.48 -5.13
CA GLU A 98 -4.55 27.68 -5.41
C GLU A 98 -4.45 26.32 -4.70
N GLY A 99 -5.52 25.87 -4.05
CA GLY A 99 -5.49 24.68 -3.19
C GLY A 99 -5.07 24.94 -1.73
N PRO A 100 -5.24 23.94 -0.83
CA PRO A 100 -5.31 22.51 -1.10
C PRO A 100 -6.68 22.02 -1.59
N TRP A 101 -6.66 21.11 -2.56
CA TRP A 101 -7.85 20.40 -3.03
C TRP A 101 -8.02 19.07 -2.33
N LYS A 102 -9.27 18.71 -2.04
CA LYS A 102 -9.64 17.42 -1.43
C LYS A 102 -10.59 16.61 -2.31
N TYR A 103 -10.45 15.28 -2.26
CA TYR A 103 -11.38 14.35 -2.91
C TYR A 103 -11.73 13.20 -1.96
N PRO A 104 -13.02 12.81 -1.82
CA PRO A 104 -13.41 11.75 -0.90
C PRO A 104 -12.97 10.38 -1.42
N CYS A 105 -12.45 9.55 -0.52
CA CYS A 105 -12.15 8.15 -0.81
C CYS A 105 -13.34 7.25 -0.49
N ARG A 106 -13.49 6.14 -1.22
CA ARG A 106 -14.53 5.13 -1.01
C ARG A 106 -14.49 4.49 0.39
N CYS A 107 -13.35 4.56 1.07
CA CYS A 107 -13.18 4.08 2.44
C CYS A 107 -13.71 5.07 3.51
N GLY A 108 -14.09 6.30 3.12
CA GLY A 108 -14.44 7.40 4.02
C GLY A 108 -13.26 8.30 4.41
N GLY A 109 -12.05 8.03 3.89
CA GLY A 109 -10.90 8.93 3.98
C GLY A 109 -10.90 10.00 2.88
N TRP A 110 -9.78 10.69 2.71
CA TRP A 110 -9.64 11.82 1.77
C TRP A 110 -8.29 11.76 1.05
N TYR A 111 -8.29 12.16 -0.21
CA TYR A 111 -7.10 12.49 -0.99
C TYR A 111 -6.89 14.00 -0.94
N ARG A 112 -5.65 14.45 -0.81
CA ARG A 112 -5.32 15.88 -0.76
C ARG A 112 -4.16 16.18 -1.69
N ILE A 113 -4.32 17.19 -2.54
CA ILE A 113 -3.28 17.66 -3.46
C ILE A 113 -3.13 19.18 -3.36
N THR A 114 -1.91 19.67 -3.55
CA THR A 114 -1.54 21.10 -3.54
C THR A 114 -0.86 21.44 -4.85
N THR A 115 -0.91 22.69 -5.31
CA THR A 115 -0.14 23.22 -6.45
C THR A 115 1.33 22.82 -6.37
N SER A 116 1.94 23.01 -5.19
CA SER A 116 3.34 22.65 -4.92
C SER A 116 3.69 21.18 -5.21
N LEU A 117 2.71 20.26 -5.18
CA LEU A 117 2.91 18.85 -5.54
C LEU A 117 2.80 18.64 -7.04
N MET A 118 1.84 19.33 -7.67
CA MET A 118 1.62 19.29 -9.12
C MET A 118 2.79 19.91 -9.89
N GLU A 119 3.36 21.02 -9.40
CA GLU A 119 4.54 21.66 -10.00
C GLU A 119 5.77 20.75 -9.98
N LYS A 120 5.84 19.81 -9.03
CA LYS A 120 6.89 18.79 -8.95
C LYS A 120 6.62 17.59 -9.87
N GLY A 121 5.45 17.52 -10.49
CA GLY A 121 4.99 16.37 -11.28
C GLY A 121 4.45 15.21 -10.45
N ASP A 122 4.20 15.41 -9.15
CA ASP A 122 3.68 14.39 -8.25
C ASP A 122 2.14 14.41 -8.28
N HIS A 123 1.58 13.72 -9.26
CA HIS A 123 0.12 13.57 -9.44
C HIS A 123 -0.48 12.37 -8.72
N LEU A 124 0.36 11.53 -8.09
CA LEU A 124 -0.08 10.30 -7.43
C LEU A 124 -0.32 10.53 -5.93
N ILE A 125 -1.59 10.53 -5.53
CA ILE A 125 -2.00 10.91 -4.18
C ILE A 125 -2.51 9.67 -3.43
N ALA A 126 -1.94 9.42 -2.25
CA ALA A 126 -2.38 8.35 -1.37
C ALA A 126 -3.53 8.81 -0.47
N CYS A 127 -4.46 7.91 -0.17
CA CYS A 127 -5.50 8.17 0.80
C CYS A 127 -4.89 8.25 2.22
N ASN A 128 -5.40 9.15 3.07
CA ASN A 128 -4.95 9.21 4.46
C ASN A 128 -5.41 8.05 5.35
N SER A 129 -6.42 7.27 4.92
CA SER A 129 -7.06 6.24 5.75
C SER A 129 -7.01 4.83 5.14
N CYS A 130 -6.51 4.67 3.92
CA CYS A 130 -6.30 3.37 3.29
C CYS A 130 -5.02 3.37 2.45
N SER A 131 -4.69 2.25 1.81
CA SER A 131 -3.50 2.11 0.95
C SER A 131 -3.78 2.38 -0.53
N GLU A 132 -4.94 2.95 -0.87
CA GLU A 132 -5.25 3.29 -2.26
C GLU A 132 -4.58 4.59 -2.67
N VAL A 133 -4.23 4.65 -3.96
CA VAL A 133 -3.66 5.82 -4.62
C VAL A 133 -4.51 6.21 -5.83
N VAL A 134 -4.63 7.50 -6.08
CA VAL A 134 -5.30 8.05 -7.28
C VAL A 134 -4.35 8.94 -8.05
N TRP A 135 -4.53 9.02 -9.36
CA TRP A 135 -3.80 9.94 -10.21
C TRP A 135 -4.67 11.17 -10.48
N VAL A 136 -4.13 12.36 -10.22
CA VAL A 136 -4.83 13.63 -10.48
C VAL A 136 -4.47 14.14 -11.88
N GLY A 137 -5.44 14.12 -12.79
CA GLY A 137 -5.31 14.71 -14.12
C GLY A 137 -5.62 16.21 -14.07
N TYR A 138 -4.78 17.02 -14.71
CA TYR A 138 -5.08 18.41 -14.99
C TYR A 138 -4.94 18.62 -16.49
N GLU A 139 -5.92 19.29 -17.11
CA GLU A 139 -5.74 19.77 -18.48
C GLU A 139 -4.91 21.05 -18.41
N LEU A 140 -3.72 21.02 -19.00
CA LEU A 140 -3.04 22.25 -19.37
C LEU A 140 -3.91 22.90 -20.45
N VAL A 141 -4.59 23.98 -20.10
CA VAL A 141 -5.21 24.84 -21.10
C VAL A 141 -4.06 25.47 -21.87
N ASP A 142 -3.75 24.89 -23.05
CA ASP A 142 -2.84 25.48 -24.03
C ASP A 142 -3.37 26.90 -24.30
N CYS A 143 -2.67 27.90 -23.76
CA CYS A 143 -2.88 29.28 -24.16
C CYS A 143 -2.44 29.38 -25.62
N GLU A 144 -3.40 29.27 -26.54
CA GLU A 144 -3.20 29.54 -27.96
C GLU A 144 -2.53 30.91 -28.11
N THR A 145 -1.32 30.89 -28.71
CA THR A 145 -0.51 32.06 -29.08
C THR A 145 -1.06 32.74 -30.32
#